data_AF-A0A7X8HK03-F1
#
_entry.id   AF-A0A7X8HK03-F1
#
_cell.length_a   1.000
_cell.length_b   1.000
_cell.length_c   1.000
_cell.angle_alpha   90.00
_cell.angle_beta   90.00
_cell.angle_gamma   90.00
#
_symmetry.space_group_name_H-M   'P 1'
#
loop_
_entity.id
_entity.type
_entity.pdbx_description
1 polymer ?
#
loop_
_entity_poly.entity_id
_entity_poly.type
_entity_poly.pdbx_seq_one_letter_code
_entity_poly.pdbx_strand_id
1 'polypeptide(L)'
;MIKKFLSILLLLTLPLCAYAQQNTDLSQMTLDELKTLRNEADAQIRTRQLPDAEGYIDVLDGEGYFRSPDDKMEDKVRLTGDILSIQLSRHQSFYYIISLKNNPRMIFIVDYDQPSDEHRFIPGDTVTVYGTFFGISAYSDEAPLISGKPSVQADLVILAQEEEKQLIATRENPVKNNVSVFYEGTIWSDYADFEFEITSVKRGSSAEKLVKGMSKYNITPLKKQEYFLIWLRVKAVAAPNGRAPISQEDFRFVSADGREYRQHFLINPSSYLQTIYEGTEYEAILSCIIDKGDKPLLVYQPQSAQPLWFDPNSEVSQ
;
A
#
# COMPACT_ATOMS: atom_id res chain seq x y z
N MET A 1 -30.65 -63.04 -10.80
CA MET A 1 -30.89 -61.84 -11.63
C MET A 1 -31.54 -60.79 -10.76
N ILE A 2 -31.12 -59.53 -10.89
CA ILE A 2 -31.61 -58.32 -10.20
C ILE A 2 -30.97 -58.06 -8.81
N LYS A 3 -30.44 -56.81 -8.68
CA LYS A 3 -29.93 -56.09 -7.49
C LYS A 3 -28.47 -56.37 -7.02
N LYS A 4 -27.52 -55.89 -7.82
CA LYS A 4 -26.21 -55.37 -7.34
C LYS A 4 -25.78 -54.23 -8.27
N PHE A 5 -26.25 -53.02 -8.04
CA PHE A 5 -25.68 -51.78 -8.60
C PHE A 5 -26.37 -50.59 -7.92
N LEU A 6 -26.06 -50.38 -6.64
CA LEU A 6 -26.36 -49.15 -5.94
C LEU A 6 -25.32 -49.02 -4.83
N SER A 7 -24.78 -47.81 -4.67
CA SER A 7 -23.82 -47.41 -3.63
C SER A 7 -22.34 -47.58 -3.94
N ILE A 8 -21.85 -46.98 -5.04
CA ILE A 8 -20.62 -46.14 -5.03
C ILE A 8 -20.90 -44.95 -5.97
N LEU A 9 -21.79 -44.06 -5.52
CA LEU A 9 -22.05 -42.75 -6.13
C LEU A 9 -21.88 -41.72 -5.02
N LEU A 10 -20.65 -41.53 -4.55
CA LEU A 10 -20.31 -40.47 -3.59
C LEU A 10 -18.79 -40.18 -3.56
N LEU A 11 -18.19 -39.93 -4.72
CA LEU A 11 -16.80 -39.45 -4.82
C LEU A 11 -16.56 -38.64 -6.11
N LEU A 12 -17.55 -37.82 -6.48
CA LEU A 12 -17.46 -36.82 -7.54
C LEU A 12 -18.14 -35.53 -7.07
N THR A 13 -17.55 -34.90 -6.05
CA THR A 13 -17.79 -33.49 -5.73
C THR A 13 -16.43 -32.84 -5.51
N LEU A 14 -15.63 -32.77 -6.57
CA LEU A 14 -14.61 -31.74 -6.69
C LEU A 14 -15.37 -30.44 -7.01
N PRO A 15 -15.12 -29.32 -6.32
CA PRO A 15 -15.62 -28.04 -6.77
C PRO A 15 -14.85 -27.72 -8.06
N LEU A 16 -15.51 -27.84 -9.20
CA LEU A 16 -15.12 -27.10 -10.38
C LEU A 16 -15.21 -25.63 -9.97
N CYS A 17 -14.06 -25.01 -9.71
CA CYS A 17 -13.94 -23.57 -9.64
C CYS A 17 -14.50 -23.02 -10.94
N ALA A 18 -15.73 -22.53 -10.88
CA ALA A 18 -16.32 -21.74 -11.94
C ALA A 18 -15.52 -20.44 -11.97
N TYR A 19 -14.51 -20.36 -12.84
CA TYR A 19 -14.02 -19.08 -13.29
C TYR A 19 -15.20 -18.41 -13.99
N ALA A 20 -15.76 -17.39 -13.34
CA ALA A 20 -16.72 -16.50 -13.97
C ALA A 20 -15.99 -15.86 -15.16
N GLN A 21 -16.29 -16.34 -16.36
CA GLN A 21 -15.79 -15.75 -17.59
C GLN A 21 -16.48 -14.38 -17.72
N GLN A 22 -15.83 -13.32 -17.24
CA GLN A 22 -16.25 -11.95 -17.52
C GLN A 22 -16.24 -11.80 -19.04
N ASN A 23 -17.43 -11.66 -19.62
CA ASN A 23 -17.59 -11.44 -21.04
C ASN A 23 -17.30 -9.95 -21.29
N THR A 24 -16.01 -9.60 -21.34
CA THR A 24 -15.57 -8.23 -21.60
C THR A 24 -15.90 -7.88 -23.05
N ASP A 25 -16.84 -6.96 -23.27
CA ASP A 25 -17.20 -6.48 -24.60
C ASP A 25 -16.09 -5.56 -25.14
N LEU A 26 -15.17 -6.15 -25.89
CA LEU A 26 -14.02 -5.45 -26.50
C LEU A 26 -14.44 -4.29 -27.40
N SER A 27 -15.69 -4.29 -27.91
CA SER A 27 -16.16 -3.25 -28.83
C SER A 27 -16.46 -1.90 -28.16
N GLN A 28 -16.58 -1.89 -26.82
CA GLN A 28 -16.84 -0.69 -26.03
C GLN A 28 -15.60 -0.12 -25.35
N MET A 29 -14.46 -0.81 -25.44
CA MET A 29 -13.21 -0.37 -24.85
C MET A 29 -12.55 0.70 -25.71
N THR A 30 -11.98 1.70 -25.06
CA THR A 30 -11.11 2.70 -25.66
C THR A 30 -9.80 2.06 -26.14
N LEU A 31 -9.07 2.77 -27.01
CA LEU A 31 -7.79 2.30 -27.52
C LEU A 31 -6.76 2.05 -26.40
N ASP A 32 -6.77 2.88 -25.35
CA ASP A 32 -5.83 2.72 -24.25
C ASP A 32 -6.22 1.55 -23.34
N GLU A 33 -7.51 1.35 -23.06
CA GLU A 33 -8.00 0.15 -22.37
C GLU A 33 -7.65 -1.13 -23.14
N LEU A 34 -7.75 -1.13 -24.48
CA LEU A 34 -7.35 -2.27 -25.32
C LEU A 34 -5.85 -2.53 -25.30
N LYS A 35 -5.01 -1.48 -25.23
CA LYS A 35 -3.55 -1.64 -25.05
C LYS A 35 -3.23 -2.23 -23.69
N THR A 36 -3.88 -1.75 -22.63
CA THR A 36 -3.72 -2.28 -21.27
C THR A 36 -4.12 -3.75 -21.22
N LEU A 37 -5.28 -4.11 -21.79
CA LEU A 37 -5.75 -5.50 -21.83
C LEU A 37 -4.80 -6.40 -22.64
N ARG A 38 -4.26 -5.91 -23.76
CA ARG A 38 -3.26 -6.65 -24.53
C ARG A 38 -1.99 -6.88 -23.69
N ASN A 39 -1.47 -5.83 -23.06
CA ASN A 39 -0.27 -5.93 -22.24
C ASN A 39 -0.48 -6.92 -21.08
N GLU A 40 -1.67 -6.91 -20.47
CA GLU A 40 -2.08 -7.89 -19.46
C GLU A 40 -2.11 -9.32 -20.01
N ALA A 41 -2.75 -9.55 -21.16
CA ALA A 41 -2.81 -10.87 -21.77
C ALA A 41 -1.41 -11.39 -22.13
N ASP A 42 -0.57 -10.53 -22.72
CA ASP A 42 0.82 -10.85 -23.08
C ASP A 42 1.64 -11.18 -21.83
N ALA A 43 1.48 -10.42 -20.74
CA ALA A 43 2.12 -10.70 -19.45
C ALA A 43 1.66 -12.05 -18.87
N GLN A 44 0.34 -12.32 -18.84
CA GLN A 44 -0.19 -13.59 -18.33
C GLN A 44 0.28 -14.79 -19.15
N ILE A 45 0.36 -14.67 -20.48
CA ILE A 45 0.88 -15.73 -21.36
C ILE A 45 2.34 -16.02 -21.00
N ARG A 46 3.17 -14.98 -20.84
CA ARG A 46 4.59 -15.13 -20.49
C ARG A 46 4.78 -15.73 -19.10
N THR A 47 4.04 -15.27 -18.10
CA THR A 47 4.09 -15.84 -16.75
C THR A 47 3.71 -17.33 -16.77
N ARG A 48 2.74 -17.74 -17.58
CA ARG A 48 2.38 -19.17 -17.75
C ARG A 48 3.41 -19.99 -18.52
N GLN A 49 4.28 -19.35 -19.29
CA GLN A 49 5.39 -20.01 -19.99
C GLN A 49 6.60 -20.22 -19.07
N LEU A 50 6.64 -19.58 -17.90
CA LEU A 50 7.65 -19.88 -16.89
C LEU A 50 7.47 -21.33 -16.41
N PRO A 51 8.54 -22.15 -16.41
CA PRO A 51 8.47 -23.57 -16.02
C PRO A 51 7.97 -23.81 -14.58
N ASP A 52 7.96 -22.76 -13.74
CA ASP A 52 7.68 -22.83 -12.31
C ASP A 52 7.12 -21.50 -11.77
N ALA A 53 6.02 -21.01 -12.35
CA ALA A 53 5.45 -19.70 -12.02
C ALA A 53 5.04 -19.54 -10.53
N GLU A 54 4.74 -20.65 -9.83
CA GLU A 54 4.39 -20.66 -8.40
C GLU A 54 5.62 -20.80 -7.48
N GLY A 55 6.81 -21.12 -8.02
CA GLY A 55 8.03 -21.36 -7.24
C GLY A 55 8.88 -20.13 -6.92
N TYR A 56 8.48 -18.94 -7.39
CA TYR A 56 9.21 -17.69 -7.12
C TYR A 56 8.79 -17.08 -5.78
N ILE A 57 9.78 -16.75 -4.94
CA ILE A 57 9.63 -16.17 -3.60
C ILE A 57 9.55 -14.64 -3.72
N ASP A 58 8.58 -14.03 -3.06
CA ASP A 58 8.50 -12.56 -3.00
C ASP A 58 9.67 -11.96 -2.24
N VAL A 59 10.39 -11.05 -2.92
CA VAL A 59 11.38 -10.17 -2.31
C VAL A 59 10.62 -9.02 -1.67
N LEU A 60 10.18 -9.22 -0.43
CA LEU A 60 9.38 -8.28 0.36
C LEU A 60 10.10 -6.93 0.56
N ASP A 61 10.93 -6.84 1.60
CA ASP A 61 11.70 -5.64 1.93
C ASP A 61 13.13 -5.67 1.36
N GLY A 62 13.56 -6.83 0.81
CA GLY A 62 14.87 -7.08 0.24
C GLY A 62 16.02 -7.23 1.24
N GLU A 63 15.83 -6.99 2.54
CA GLU A 63 16.94 -6.85 3.50
C GLU A 63 17.74 -8.15 3.67
N GLY A 64 17.07 -9.30 3.64
CA GLY A 64 17.72 -10.61 3.74
C GLY A 64 18.78 -10.87 2.66
N TYR A 65 18.54 -10.39 1.43
CA TYR A 65 19.48 -10.55 0.32
C TYR A 65 20.72 -9.67 0.43
N PHE A 66 20.65 -8.59 1.22
CA PHE A 66 21.82 -7.74 1.53
C PHE A 66 22.61 -8.26 2.73
N ARG A 67 21.93 -8.75 3.77
CA ARG A 67 22.57 -9.14 5.03
C ARG A 67 23.12 -10.56 5.01
N SER A 68 22.45 -11.47 4.31
CA SER A 68 22.78 -12.89 4.25
C SER A 68 22.70 -13.41 2.81
N PRO A 69 23.48 -12.85 1.86
CA PRO A 69 23.38 -13.23 0.45
C PRO A 69 23.71 -14.71 0.21
N ASP A 70 24.67 -15.28 0.96
CA ASP A 70 25.08 -16.68 0.78
C ASP A 70 23.94 -17.67 1.09
N ASP A 71 23.08 -17.34 2.07
CA ASP A 71 21.92 -18.16 2.45
C ASP A 71 20.76 -18.07 1.43
N LYS A 72 20.87 -17.12 0.49
CA LYS A 72 19.84 -16.79 -0.51
C LYS A 72 20.25 -17.16 -1.92
N MET A 73 21.47 -17.66 -2.11
CA MET A 73 21.99 -18.06 -3.40
C MET A 73 21.04 -19.03 -4.09
N GLU A 74 20.79 -18.77 -5.38
CA GLU A 74 19.91 -19.58 -6.24
C GLU A 74 18.41 -19.54 -5.87
N ASP A 75 18.00 -18.69 -4.92
CA ASP A 75 16.58 -18.45 -4.66
C ASP A 75 15.92 -17.96 -5.97
N LYS A 76 14.82 -18.62 -6.35
CA LYS A 76 13.92 -18.09 -7.37
C LYS A 76 13.12 -16.95 -6.75
N VAL A 77 13.27 -15.75 -7.28
CA VAL A 77 12.75 -14.53 -6.70
C VAL A 77 11.77 -13.81 -7.61
N ARG A 78 10.71 -13.29 -7.02
CA ARG A 78 9.80 -12.31 -7.61
C ARG A 78 10.03 -10.98 -6.91
N LEU A 79 10.38 -9.93 -7.65
CA LEU A 79 10.50 -8.59 -7.12
C LEU A 79 9.75 -7.59 -7.98
N THR A 80 9.16 -6.58 -7.36
CA THR A 80 8.47 -5.48 -8.06
C THR A 80 9.09 -4.16 -7.66
N GLY A 81 9.37 -3.31 -8.63
CA GLY A 81 10.05 -2.06 -8.40
C GLY A 81 10.15 -1.16 -9.61
N ASP A 82 10.69 0.03 -9.40
CA ASP A 82 10.85 1.05 -10.43
C ASP A 82 12.25 0.99 -11.05
N ILE A 83 12.33 1.04 -12.38
CA ILE A 83 13.59 1.11 -13.10
C ILE A 83 14.20 2.50 -12.88
N LEU A 84 15.33 2.55 -12.17
CA LEU A 84 16.10 3.78 -11.96
C LEU A 84 17.00 4.10 -13.15
N SER A 85 17.63 3.08 -13.71
CA SER A 85 18.52 3.24 -14.87
C SER A 85 18.73 1.93 -15.60
N ILE A 86 19.18 2.04 -16.84
CA ILE A 86 19.49 0.92 -17.73
C ILE A 86 20.93 1.09 -18.18
N GLN A 87 21.74 0.04 -18.06
CA GLN A 87 23.14 0.08 -18.45
C GLN A 87 23.47 -1.06 -19.39
N LEU A 88 24.36 -0.76 -20.34
CA LEU A 88 24.84 -1.76 -21.30
C LEU A 88 25.97 -2.56 -20.65
N SER A 89 25.84 -3.88 -20.65
CA SER A 89 26.92 -4.80 -20.31
C SER A 89 27.93 -4.90 -21.45
N ARG A 90 29.13 -5.39 -21.13
CA ARG A 90 30.22 -5.59 -22.10
C ARG A 90 29.86 -6.60 -23.20
N HIS A 91 28.80 -7.38 -23.01
CA HIS A 91 28.33 -8.43 -23.93
C HIS A 91 27.04 -8.10 -24.67
N GLN A 92 26.68 -6.82 -24.81
CA GLN A 92 25.43 -6.36 -25.46
C GLN A 92 24.13 -6.75 -24.74
N SER A 93 24.22 -7.40 -23.57
CA SER A 93 23.11 -7.54 -22.63
C SER A 93 22.89 -6.23 -21.85
N PHE A 94 21.68 -6.03 -21.35
CA PHE A 94 21.35 -4.88 -20.51
C PHE A 94 21.17 -5.36 -19.08
N TYR A 95 21.62 -4.54 -18.12
CA TYR A 95 21.16 -4.70 -16.76
C TYR A 95 20.36 -3.48 -16.31
N TYR A 96 19.31 -3.77 -15.56
CA TYR A 96 18.38 -2.80 -14.99
C TYR A 96 18.77 -2.58 -13.54
N ILE A 97 18.81 -1.31 -13.13
CA ILE A 97 18.92 -0.95 -11.72
C ILE A 97 17.52 -0.65 -11.23
N ILE A 98 17.00 -1.48 -10.33
CA ILE A 98 15.61 -1.45 -9.87
C ILE A 98 15.55 -1.10 -8.39
N SER A 99 14.71 -0.14 -8.04
CA SER A 99 14.37 0.21 -6.66
C SER A 99 13.12 -0.56 -6.23
N LEU A 100 13.16 -1.30 -5.13
CA LEU A 100 12.00 -2.09 -4.69
C LEU A 100 10.82 -1.18 -4.31
N LYS A 101 9.61 -1.55 -4.77
CA LYS A 101 8.37 -0.81 -4.50
C LYS A 101 8.10 -0.66 -2.99
N ASN A 102 8.30 -1.74 -2.23
CA ASN A 102 8.01 -1.76 -0.78
C ASN A 102 9.17 -1.24 0.07
N ASN A 103 10.36 -1.06 -0.51
CA ASN A 103 11.52 -0.51 0.18
C ASN A 103 12.46 0.20 -0.82
N PRO A 104 12.16 1.46 -1.20
CA PRO A 104 12.89 2.13 -2.28
C PRO A 104 14.38 2.34 -2.03
N ARG A 105 14.84 2.17 -0.79
CA ARG A 105 16.27 2.21 -0.42
C ARG A 105 17.03 0.96 -0.87
N MET A 106 16.32 -0.13 -1.11
CA MET A 106 16.89 -1.39 -1.58
C MET A 106 16.90 -1.41 -3.10
N ILE A 107 18.10 -1.56 -3.64
CA ILE A 107 18.37 -1.49 -5.08
C ILE A 107 18.91 -2.84 -5.53
N PHE A 108 18.29 -3.40 -6.55
CA PHE A 108 18.69 -4.66 -7.19
C PHE A 108 19.24 -4.37 -8.58
N ILE A 109 20.26 -5.14 -8.96
CA ILE A 109 20.73 -5.23 -10.33
C ILE A 109 20.03 -6.43 -10.96
N VAL A 110 19.40 -6.22 -12.10
CA VAL A 110 18.69 -7.26 -12.82
C VAL A 110 19.34 -7.44 -14.18
N ASP A 111 20.03 -8.55 -14.37
CA ASP A 111 20.56 -8.95 -15.67
C ASP A 111 19.44 -9.62 -16.47
N TYR A 112 19.12 -9.07 -17.63
CA TYR A 112 18.02 -9.55 -18.45
C TYR A 112 18.35 -9.49 -19.93
N ASP A 113 18.43 -10.68 -20.54
CA ASP A 113 18.60 -10.85 -21.97
C ASP A 113 17.26 -10.61 -22.68
N GLN A 114 16.92 -9.33 -22.86
CA GLN A 114 15.67 -8.93 -23.49
C GLN A 114 15.63 -9.38 -24.96
N PRO A 115 14.59 -10.14 -25.39
CA PRO A 115 14.42 -10.53 -26.79
C PRO A 115 14.21 -9.31 -27.71
N SER A 116 14.72 -9.38 -28.94
CA SER A 116 14.77 -8.26 -29.88
C SER A 116 13.41 -7.71 -30.34
N ASP A 117 12.35 -8.50 -30.16
CA ASP A 117 10.97 -8.21 -30.53
C ASP A 117 10.12 -7.67 -29.37
N GLU A 118 10.73 -7.46 -28.20
CA GLU A 118 10.03 -6.99 -27.01
C GLU A 118 10.04 -5.46 -26.83
N HIS A 119 9.03 -4.99 -26.09
CA HIS A 119 8.93 -3.60 -25.68
C HIS A 119 10.07 -3.26 -24.73
N ARG A 120 10.95 -2.35 -25.14
CA ARG A 120 12.06 -1.91 -24.29
C ARG A 120 11.52 -1.15 -23.08
N PHE A 121 11.96 -1.55 -21.90
CA PHE A 121 11.69 -0.80 -20.69
C PHE A 121 12.51 0.49 -20.68
N ILE A 122 12.01 1.50 -19.98
CA ILE A 122 12.69 2.78 -19.78
C ILE A 122 12.78 3.13 -18.29
N PRO A 123 13.70 4.01 -17.89
CA PRO A 123 13.70 4.55 -16.53
C PRO A 123 12.37 5.19 -16.18
N GLY A 124 11.83 4.86 -15.00
CA GLY A 124 10.52 5.27 -14.53
C GLY A 124 9.42 4.20 -14.69
N ASP A 125 9.64 3.17 -15.51
CA ASP A 125 8.70 2.05 -15.59
C ASP A 125 8.73 1.24 -14.29
N THR A 126 7.56 0.91 -13.76
CA THR A 126 7.41 -0.11 -12.71
C THR A 126 7.35 -1.49 -13.37
N VAL A 127 8.21 -2.40 -12.93
CA VAL A 127 8.30 -3.76 -13.48
C VAL A 127 8.21 -4.82 -12.38
N THR A 128 7.70 -5.99 -12.75
CA THR A 128 7.83 -7.21 -11.97
C THR A 128 8.85 -8.11 -12.65
N VAL A 129 9.84 -8.52 -11.87
CA VAL A 129 10.96 -9.37 -12.29
C VAL A 129 10.80 -10.74 -11.67
N TYR A 130 10.91 -11.77 -12.50
CA TYR A 130 11.04 -13.16 -12.10
C TYR A 130 12.43 -13.62 -12.50
N GLY A 131 13.21 -14.11 -11.55
CA GLY A 131 14.56 -14.57 -11.82
C GLY A 131 15.18 -15.38 -10.71
N THR A 132 16.47 -15.63 -10.83
CA THR A 132 17.27 -16.31 -9.81
C THR A 132 18.25 -15.34 -9.20
N PHE A 133 18.25 -15.23 -7.87
CA PHE A 133 19.26 -14.47 -7.14
C PHE A 133 20.62 -15.16 -7.25
N PHE A 134 21.65 -14.43 -7.66
CA PHE A 134 23.00 -14.99 -7.86
C PHE A 134 24.10 -14.29 -7.06
N GLY A 135 23.71 -13.51 -6.05
CA GLY A 135 24.63 -12.92 -5.07
C GLY A 135 24.69 -11.41 -5.14
N ILE A 136 25.78 -10.85 -4.62
CA ILE A 136 26.04 -9.41 -4.64
C ILE A 136 27.15 -9.09 -5.62
N SER A 137 26.97 -7.99 -6.35
CA SER A 137 28.04 -7.41 -7.15
C SER A 137 29.25 -7.02 -6.30
N ALA A 138 30.44 -7.09 -6.90
CA ALA A 138 31.67 -6.74 -6.21
C ALA A 138 31.68 -5.27 -5.80
N TYR A 139 32.28 -4.99 -4.64
CA TYR A 139 32.52 -3.63 -4.21
C TYR A 139 33.55 -2.96 -5.12
N SER A 140 33.18 -1.82 -5.70
CA SER A 140 34.03 -1.03 -6.58
C SER A 140 33.77 0.46 -6.39
N ASP A 141 34.86 1.24 -6.36
CA ASP A 141 34.81 2.71 -6.33
C ASP A 141 34.51 3.31 -7.72
N GLU A 142 34.73 2.53 -8.79
CA GLU A 142 34.54 2.99 -10.17
C GLU A 142 33.07 3.03 -10.58
N ALA A 143 32.22 2.24 -9.91
CA ALA A 143 30.81 2.09 -10.23
C ALA A 143 29.95 2.07 -8.96
N PRO A 144 29.87 3.19 -8.22
CA PRO A 144 29.27 3.23 -6.88
C PRO A 144 27.77 2.88 -6.85
N LEU A 145 27.07 3.05 -7.97
CA LEU A 145 25.64 2.73 -8.08
C LEU A 145 25.37 1.23 -8.09
N ILE A 146 26.28 0.44 -8.62
CA ILE A 146 26.16 -1.03 -8.67
C ILE A 146 26.91 -1.70 -7.51
N SER A 147 27.96 -1.07 -6.98
CA SER A 147 28.80 -1.59 -5.90
C SER A 147 28.00 -2.19 -4.72
N GLY A 148 28.21 -3.49 -4.47
CA GLY A 148 27.62 -4.21 -3.33
C GLY A 148 26.10 -4.43 -3.42
N LYS A 149 25.48 -4.26 -4.59
CA LYS A 149 24.05 -4.52 -4.77
C LYS A 149 23.75 -6.00 -5.08
N PRO A 150 22.67 -6.57 -4.50
CA PRO A 150 22.03 -7.81 -4.93
C PRO A 150 21.83 -7.87 -6.43
N SER A 151 22.09 -9.03 -7.01
CA SER A 151 21.99 -9.26 -8.44
C SER A 151 21.06 -10.45 -8.73
N VAL A 152 20.16 -10.25 -9.68
CA VAL A 152 19.16 -11.23 -10.10
C VAL A 152 19.31 -11.47 -11.59
N GLN A 153 19.41 -12.73 -11.99
CA GLN A 153 19.38 -13.15 -13.38
C GLN A 153 17.90 -13.33 -13.71
N ALA A 154 17.33 -12.40 -14.45
CA ALA A 154 15.92 -12.45 -14.80
C ALA A 154 15.67 -13.49 -15.88
N ASP A 155 14.69 -14.34 -15.62
CA ASP A 155 14.06 -15.18 -16.62
C ASP A 155 12.99 -14.37 -17.39
N LEU A 156 12.32 -13.46 -16.68
CA LEU A 156 11.25 -12.62 -17.23
C LEU A 156 11.19 -11.28 -16.52
N VAL A 157 11.05 -10.21 -17.30
CA VAL A 157 10.70 -8.88 -16.83
C VAL A 157 9.41 -8.48 -17.55
N ILE A 158 8.42 -8.03 -16.79
CA ILE A 158 7.15 -7.53 -17.33
C ILE A 158 6.84 -6.17 -16.71
N LEU A 159 6.13 -5.31 -17.44
CA LEU A 159 5.53 -4.13 -16.83
C LEU A 159 4.62 -4.59 -15.69
N ALA A 160 4.83 -4.02 -14.51
CA ALA A 160 3.95 -4.28 -13.39
C ALA A 160 2.57 -3.77 -13.80
N GLN A 161 1.55 -4.60 -13.62
CA GLN A 161 0.19 -4.09 -13.74
C GLN A 161 0.03 -3.05 -12.63
N GLU A 162 -0.42 -1.85 -13.00
CA GLU A 162 -1.10 -1.00 -12.04
C GLU A 162 -2.31 -1.83 -11.60
N GLU A 163 -2.20 -2.50 -10.45
CA GLU A 163 -3.38 -2.88 -9.72
C GLU A 163 -4.14 -1.56 -9.54
N GLU A 164 -5.27 -1.41 -10.26
CA GLU A 164 -6.30 -0.46 -9.87
C GLU A 164 -6.75 -0.88 -8.47
N LYS A 165 -5.96 -0.50 -7.46
CA LYS A 165 -6.45 -0.41 -6.11
C LYS A 165 -7.57 0.60 -6.23
N GLN A 166 -8.81 0.11 -6.19
CA GLN A 166 -9.95 0.97 -5.96
C GLN A 166 -9.53 1.92 -4.84
N LEU A 167 -9.46 3.21 -5.16
CA LEU A 167 -9.10 4.23 -4.18
C LEU A 167 -10.24 4.24 -3.16
N ILE A 168 -10.09 3.43 -2.13
CA ILE A 168 -10.94 3.44 -0.95
C ILE A 168 -10.50 4.68 -0.17
N ALA A 169 -11.46 5.41 0.40
CA ALA A 169 -11.21 6.63 1.19
C ALA A 169 -10.76 7.86 0.40
N THR A 170 -11.35 8.14 -0.76
CA THR A 170 -11.15 9.43 -1.44
C THR A 170 -11.98 10.54 -0.81
N ARG A 171 -11.70 11.79 -1.16
CA ARG A 171 -12.49 12.93 -0.71
C ARG A 171 -13.95 12.83 -1.15
N GLU A 172 -14.18 12.32 -2.36
CA GLU A 172 -15.50 12.14 -2.97
C GLU A 172 -16.23 10.93 -2.39
N ASN A 173 -15.50 9.93 -1.89
CA ASN A 173 -16.03 8.73 -1.25
C ASN A 173 -15.27 8.42 0.06
N PRO A 174 -15.45 9.25 1.10
CA PRO A 174 -14.72 9.13 2.35
C PRO A 174 -15.19 7.91 3.17
N VAL A 175 -14.29 7.37 3.98
CA VAL A 175 -14.57 6.25 4.87
C VAL A 175 -15.52 6.69 5.97
N LYS A 176 -16.58 5.90 6.18
CA LYS A 176 -17.58 6.13 7.21
C LYS A 176 -17.07 5.70 8.59
N ASN A 177 -17.75 6.17 9.64
CA ASN A 177 -17.52 5.74 11.01
C ASN A 177 -17.69 4.22 11.14
N ASN A 178 -16.92 3.60 12.04
CA ASN A 178 -16.85 2.15 12.28
C ASN A 178 -16.48 1.29 11.07
N VAL A 179 -15.82 1.88 10.06
CA VAL A 179 -15.24 1.14 8.94
C VAL A 179 -13.73 1.22 9.07
N SER A 180 -13.09 0.05 9.19
CA SER A 180 -11.63 -0.05 9.17
C SER A 180 -11.12 0.12 7.74
N VAL A 181 -10.09 0.93 7.56
CA VAL A 181 -9.40 1.14 6.28
C VAL A 181 -7.90 0.94 6.46
N PHE A 182 -7.28 0.31 5.46
CA PHE A 182 -5.85 0.08 5.40
C PHE A 182 -5.15 1.23 4.68
N TYR A 183 -4.05 1.72 5.27
CA TYR A 183 -3.09 2.61 4.65
C TYR A 183 -1.81 1.83 4.37
N GLU A 184 -1.46 1.72 3.09
CA GLU A 184 -0.16 1.22 2.67
C GLU A 184 0.91 2.29 2.93
N GLY A 185 1.98 1.88 3.59
CA GLY A 185 3.05 2.76 4.02
C GLY A 185 3.73 3.46 2.86
N THR A 186 4.01 4.75 3.05
CA THR A 186 4.75 5.55 2.08
C THR A 186 5.91 6.25 2.78
N ILE A 187 6.71 7.01 2.03
CA ILE A 187 7.77 7.83 2.61
C ILE A 187 7.27 8.77 3.73
N TRP A 188 5.99 9.17 3.70
CA TRP A 188 5.39 10.04 4.71
C TRP A 188 5.07 9.33 6.04
N SER A 189 4.94 8.01 6.01
CA SER A 189 4.71 7.18 7.21
C SER A 189 5.94 6.38 7.63
N ASP A 190 7.13 6.76 7.14
CA ASP A 190 8.35 5.93 7.24
C ASP A 190 8.12 4.49 6.77
N TYR A 191 7.25 4.33 5.77
CA TYR A 191 6.80 3.05 5.19
C TYR A 191 6.10 2.13 6.20
N ALA A 192 5.57 2.66 7.30
CA ALA A 192 4.70 1.90 8.20
C ALA A 192 3.28 1.82 7.61
N ASP A 193 2.72 0.61 7.69
CA ASP A 193 1.35 0.28 7.32
C ASP A 193 0.43 0.45 8.53
N PHE A 194 -0.75 1.03 8.28
CA PHE A 194 -1.72 1.29 9.34
C PHE A 194 -3.11 0.77 8.98
N GLU A 195 -3.85 0.30 9.98
CA GLU A 195 -5.30 0.24 9.94
C GLU A 195 -5.87 1.39 10.77
N PHE A 196 -6.85 2.11 10.20
CA PHE A 196 -7.53 3.23 10.83
C PHE A 196 -9.03 2.99 10.91
N GLU A 197 -9.64 3.41 12.02
CA GLU A 197 -11.09 3.39 12.19
C GLU A 197 -11.54 4.54 13.11
N ILE A 198 -12.55 5.29 12.68
CA ILE A 198 -13.22 6.25 13.57
C ILE A 198 -14.27 5.51 14.38
N THR A 199 -14.05 5.38 15.69
CA THR A 199 -14.92 4.63 16.60
C THR A 199 -15.99 5.51 17.26
N SER A 200 -15.72 6.82 17.40
CA SER A 200 -16.64 7.74 18.06
C SER A 200 -16.38 9.18 17.67
N VAL A 201 -17.44 9.98 17.62
CA VAL A 201 -17.37 11.41 17.33
C VAL A 201 -18.25 12.17 18.32
N LYS A 202 -17.73 13.28 18.87
CA LYS A 202 -18.47 14.21 19.73
C LYS A 202 -18.30 15.63 19.23
N ARG A 203 -19.39 16.41 19.29
CA ARG A 203 -19.39 17.82 18.88
C ARG A 203 -20.13 18.72 19.86
N GLY A 204 -19.93 20.03 19.72
CA GLY A 204 -20.71 21.03 20.43
C GLY A 204 -20.50 21.01 21.94
N SER A 205 -21.58 21.26 22.69
CA SER A 205 -21.55 21.33 24.16
C SER A 205 -21.12 20.02 24.82
N SER A 206 -21.44 18.88 24.20
CA SER A 206 -21.04 17.55 24.70
C SER A 206 -19.52 17.37 24.63
N ALA A 207 -18.90 17.79 23.52
CA ALA A 207 -17.45 17.79 23.34
C ALA A 207 -16.78 18.81 24.27
N GLU A 208 -17.33 20.02 24.37
CA GLU A 208 -16.77 21.06 25.26
C GLU A 208 -16.74 20.61 26.72
N LYS A 209 -17.80 19.96 27.20
CA LYS A 209 -17.84 19.42 28.56
C LYS A 209 -16.73 18.39 28.80
N LEU A 210 -16.49 17.49 27.83
CA LEU A 210 -15.41 16.50 27.91
C LEU A 210 -14.04 17.19 27.95
N VAL A 211 -13.79 18.13 27.04
CA VAL A 211 -12.52 18.87 26.94
C VAL A 211 -12.23 19.67 28.21
N LYS A 212 -13.24 20.34 28.78
CA LYS A 212 -13.08 21.06 30.05
C LYS A 212 -12.87 20.13 31.24
N GLY A 213 -13.38 18.89 31.16
CA GLY A 213 -13.09 17.83 32.12
C GLY A 213 -11.64 17.36 32.08
N MET A 214 -11.01 17.34 30.90
CA MET A 214 -9.59 16.98 30.74
C MET A 214 -8.66 18.06 31.32
N SER A 215 -8.95 19.33 31.03
CA SER A 215 -8.23 20.46 31.61
C SER A 215 -9.07 21.73 31.54
N LYS A 216 -9.14 22.46 32.67
CA LYS A 216 -9.77 23.78 32.72
C LYS A 216 -9.08 24.82 31.83
N TYR A 217 -7.82 24.57 31.47
CA TYR A 217 -7.00 25.46 30.63
C TYR A 217 -7.22 25.25 29.13
N ASN A 218 -7.95 24.22 28.72
CA ASN A 218 -8.37 24.09 27.33
C ASN A 218 -9.19 25.31 26.92
N ILE A 219 -9.03 25.76 25.67
CA ILE A 219 -9.65 26.99 25.19
C ILE A 219 -11.19 26.87 25.20
N THR A 220 -11.91 27.96 25.42
CA THR A 220 -13.35 28.00 25.17
C THR A 220 -13.57 28.48 23.73
N PRO A 221 -14.24 27.70 22.86
CA PRO A 221 -14.54 28.11 21.50
C PRO A 221 -15.30 29.44 21.46
N LEU A 222 -15.10 30.22 20.41
CA LEU A 222 -15.90 31.43 20.18
C LEU A 222 -17.38 31.07 19.98
N LYS A 223 -18.29 32.04 20.14
CA LYS A 223 -19.75 31.81 20.04
C LYS A 223 -20.19 31.10 18.74
N LYS A 224 -19.48 31.34 17.64
CA LYS A 224 -19.73 30.76 16.31
C LYS A 224 -18.98 29.45 16.04
N GLN A 225 -18.17 28.99 16.99
CA GLN A 225 -17.34 27.81 16.86
C GLN A 225 -17.71 26.77 17.91
N GLU A 226 -17.28 25.53 17.69
CA GLU A 226 -17.46 24.43 18.63
C GLU A 226 -16.31 23.43 18.57
N TYR A 227 -16.17 22.66 19.64
CA TYR A 227 -15.26 21.51 19.62
C TYR A 227 -15.81 20.40 18.74
N PHE A 228 -14.90 19.76 18.02
CA PHE A 228 -15.12 18.54 17.26
C PHE A 228 -14.04 17.53 17.66
N LEU A 229 -14.47 16.41 18.24
CA LEU A 229 -13.61 15.36 18.78
C LEU A 229 -13.85 14.06 18.04
N ILE A 230 -12.78 13.40 17.66
CA ILE A 230 -12.77 12.12 16.97
C ILE A 230 -11.94 11.15 17.80
N TRP A 231 -12.50 9.98 18.11
CA TRP A 231 -11.75 8.84 18.61
C TRP A 231 -11.34 8.00 17.42
N LEU A 232 -10.04 7.85 17.25
CA LEU A 232 -9.41 7.13 16.16
C LEU A 232 -8.69 5.92 16.73
N ARG A 233 -9.14 4.73 16.32
CA ARG A 233 -8.41 3.48 16.53
C ARG A 233 -7.36 3.36 15.44
N VAL A 234 -6.13 3.09 15.85
CA VAL A 234 -4.96 2.96 14.99
C VAL A 234 -4.27 1.65 15.33
N LYS A 235 -3.96 0.85 14.31
CA LYS A 235 -3.16 -0.36 14.46
C LYS A 235 -1.98 -0.30 13.49
N ALA A 236 -0.77 -0.47 14.00
CA ALA A 236 0.41 -0.64 13.16
C ALA A 236 0.43 -2.08 12.65
N VAL A 237 0.19 -2.27 11.36
CA VAL A 237 0.10 -3.61 10.74
C VAL A 237 1.49 -4.14 10.45
N ALA A 238 2.32 -3.31 9.80
CA ALA A 238 3.71 -3.58 9.49
C ALA A 238 4.51 -2.30 9.70
N ALA A 239 5.73 -2.41 10.20
CA ALA A 239 6.57 -1.24 10.42
C ALA A 239 8.04 -1.57 10.17
N PRO A 240 8.71 -0.91 9.21
CA PRO A 240 10.14 -1.11 9.01
C PRO A 240 10.90 -0.81 10.30
N ASN A 241 11.75 -1.75 10.73
CA ASN A 241 12.46 -1.71 12.01
C ASN A 241 11.53 -1.77 13.26
N GLY A 242 10.31 -2.25 13.09
CA GLY A 242 9.30 -2.46 14.13
C GLY A 242 8.64 -1.19 14.68
N ARG A 243 9.01 0.01 14.19
CA ARG A 243 8.53 1.30 14.69
C ARG A 243 7.62 1.98 13.69
N ALA A 244 6.41 2.32 14.10
CA ALA A 244 5.41 3.00 13.29
C ALA A 244 5.19 4.43 13.85
N PRO A 245 5.93 5.44 13.34
CA PRO A 245 5.74 6.81 13.77
C PRO A 245 4.38 7.32 13.28
N ILE A 246 3.60 7.87 14.21
CA ILE A 246 2.35 8.55 13.91
C ILE A 246 2.13 9.68 14.90
N SER A 247 1.59 10.78 14.41
CA SER A 247 1.36 12.00 15.16
C SER A 247 0.03 12.64 14.77
N GLN A 248 -0.46 13.54 15.61
CA GLN A 248 -1.64 14.33 15.28
C GLN A 248 -1.40 15.25 14.07
N GLU A 249 -0.15 15.63 13.80
CA GLU A 249 0.25 16.48 12.68
C GLU A 249 0.17 15.78 11.32
N ASP A 250 -0.03 14.47 11.29
CA ASP A 250 -0.28 13.73 10.06
C ASP A 250 -1.73 13.87 9.57
N PHE A 251 -2.58 14.51 10.37
CA PHE A 251 -4.01 14.66 10.12
C PHE A 251 -4.43 16.11 9.88
N ARG A 252 -5.37 16.33 8.97
CA ARG A 252 -6.03 17.65 8.77
C ARG A 252 -7.55 17.51 8.84
N PHE A 253 -8.18 18.57 9.35
CA PHE A 253 -9.64 18.74 9.28
C PHE A 253 -9.93 19.70 8.14
N VAL A 254 -10.73 19.27 7.17
CA VAL A 254 -11.05 20.04 5.97
C VAL A 254 -12.54 20.36 6.00
N SER A 255 -12.90 21.65 6.03
CA SER A 255 -14.29 22.12 6.00
C SER A 255 -15.04 21.67 4.75
N ALA A 256 -16.37 21.76 4.79
CA ALA A 256 -17.21 21.44 3.62
C ALA A 256 -16.87 22.30 2.38
N ASP A 257 -16.36 23.52 2.58
CA ASP A 257 -15.91 24.42 1.50
C ASP A 257 -14.45 24.22 1.09
N GLY A 258 -13.74 23.24 1.67
CA GLY A 258 -12.40 22.83 1.27
C GLY A 258 -11.25 23.60 1.92
N ARG A 259 -11.49 24.35 2.99
CA ARG A 259 -10.46 25.04 3.77
C ARG A 259 -9.98 24.15 4.92
N GLU A 260 -8.69 24.16 5.17
CA GLU A 260 -8.14 23.48 6.35
C GLU A 260 -8.43 24.27 7.62
N TYR A 261 -8.97 23.59 8.63
CA TYR A 261 -9.01 24.13 9.98
C TYR A 261 -7.63 24.07 10.62
N ARG A 262 -7.33 25.06 11.46
CA ARG A 262 -6.14 25.01 12.29
C ARG A 262 -6.25 23.85 13.28
N GLN A 263 -5.21 23.04 13.34
CA GLN A 263 -5.10 21.96 14.31
C GLN A 263 -5.18 22.49 15.75
N HIS A 264 -5.90 21.76 16.59
CA HIS A 264 -6.03 22.08 18.01
C HIS A 264 -5.51 20.91 18.85
N PHE A 265 -4.62 21.21 19.79
CA PHE A 265 -4.06 20.23 20.71
C PHE A 265 -4.71 20.39 22.07
N LEU A 266 -5.26 19.29 22.60
CA LEU A 266 -5.83 19.27 23.93
C LEU A 266 -4.73 19.24 24.99
N ILE A 267 -4.99 19.94 26.10
CA ILE A 267 -4.19 19.83 27.32
C ILE A 267 -4.73 18.65 28.12
N ASN A 268 -3.84 17.71 28.44
CA ASN A 268 -4.10 16.47 29.18
C ASN A 268 -5.22 15.59 28.59
N PRO A 269 -5.18 15.24 27.29
CA PRO A 269 -6.13 14.29 26.74
C PRO A 269 -5.94 12.92 27.42
N SER A 270 -7.03 12.16 27.55
CA SER A 270 -6.96 10.80 28.09
C SER A 270 -6.17 9.83 27.20
N SER A 271 -6.10 10.12 25.90
CA SER A 271 -5.28 9.41 24.93
C SER A 271 -4.85 10.34 23.79
N TYR A 272 -3.65 10.12 23.25
CA TYR A 272 -3.04 10.94 22.21
C TYR A 272 -2.21 10.09 21.26
N LEU A 273 -2.07 10.53 20.01
CA LEU A 273 -1.22 9.82 19.04
C LEU A 273 0.25 9.91 19.44
N GLN A 274 0.91 8.76 19.40
CA GLN A 274 2.34 8.60 19.63
C GLN A 274 2.86 7.48 18.75
N THR A 275 4.18 7.42 18.55
CA THR A 275 4.81 6.27 17.89
C THR A 275 4.40 4.97 18.59
N ILE A 276 3.94 4.00 17.80
CA ILE A 276 3.60 2.65 18.26
C ILE A 276 4.54 1.63 17.60
N TYR A 277 4.55 0.41 18.13
CA TYR A 277 5.31 -0.70 17.54
C TYR A 277 4.39 -1.58 16.71
N GLU A 278 4.97 -2.31 15.75
CA GLU A 278 4.25 -3.28 14.93
C GLU A 278 3.36 -4.23 15.77
N GLY A 279 2.15 -4.51 15.26
CA GLY A 279 1.13 -5.32 15.92
C GLY A 279 0.39 -4.61 17.06
N THR A 280 0.84 -3.41 17.46
CA THR A 280 0.16 -2.64 18.51
C THR A 280 -1.06 -1.94 17.95
N GLU A 281 -2.11 -1.92 18.76
CA GLU A 281 -3.34 -1.17 18.52
C GLU A 281 -3.55 -0.16 19.65
N TYR A 282 -4.01 1.04 19.29
CA TYR A 282 -4.19 2.15 20.21
C TYR A 282 -5.36 3.06 19.77
N GLU A 283 -6.11 3.60 20.73
CA GLU A 283 -7.15 4.59 20.46
C GLU A 283 -6.71 5.98 20.94
N ALA A 284 -6.73 6.96 20.03
CA ALA A 284 -6.33 8.34 20.30
C ALA A 284 -7.49 9.33 20.06
N ILE A 285 -7.45 10.46 20.75
CA ILE A 285 -8.40 11.56 20.52
C ILE A 285 -7.76 12.60 19.62
N LEU A 286 -8.38 12.85 18.47
CA LEU A 286 -8.12 14.02 17.62
C LEU A 286 -9.12 15.12 17.95
N SER A 287 -8.65 16.37 17.93
CA SER A 287 -9.51 17.52 18.24
C SER A 287 -9.32 18.67 17.27
N CYS A 288 -10.43 19.37 17.01
CA CYS A 288 -10.45 20.61 16.26
C CYS A 288 -11.49 21.57 16.84
N ILE A 289 -11.31 22.87 16.59
CA ILE A 289 -12.34 23.90 16.81
C ILE A 289 -12.84 24.32 15.44
N ILE A 290 -14.11 24.02 15.16
CA ILE A 290 -14.74 24.19 13.84
C ILE A 290 -15.85 25.23 13.90
N ASP A 291 -16.28 25.74 12.75
CA ASP A 291 -17.48 26.59 12.69
C ASP A 291 -18.74 25.76 12.95
N LYS A 292 -19.66 26.32 13.74
CA LYS A 292 -20.93 25.64 14.07
C LYS A 292 -21.74 25.35 12.82
N GLY A 293 -22.21 24.10 12.72
CA GLY A 293 -23.02 23.64 11.59
C GLY A 293 -22.22 23.17 10.39
N ASP A 294 -20.89 23.33 10.39
CA ASP A 294 -20.04 22.73 9.37
C ASP A 294 -19.97 21.20 9.51
N LYS A 295 -19.57 20.54 8.42
CA LYS A 295 -19.38 19.09 8.29
C LYS A 295 -17.99 18.80 7.71
N PRO A 296 -16.93 18.99 8.51
CA PRO A 296 -15.58 18.77 8.04
C PRO A 296 -15.29 17.28 7.85
N LEU A 297 -14.44 16.98 6.87
CA LEU A 297 -13.79 15.68 6.69
C LEU A 297 -12.46 15.65 7.47
N LEU A 298 -12.01 14.45 7.81
CA LEU A 298 -10.67 14.19 8.32
C LEU A 298 -9.84 13.58 7.20
N VAL A 299 -8.60 14.02 7.02
CA VAL A 299 -7.67 13.42 6.06
C VAL A 299 -6.36 13.06 6.74
N TYR A 300 -5.87 11.86 6.49
CA TYR A 300 -4.53 11.39 6.88
C TYR A 300 -3.57 11.55 5.70
N GLN A 301 -2.39 12.12 5.96
CA GLN A 301 -1.33 12.38 4.98
C GLN A 301 -1.85 13.05 3.70
N PRO A 302 -2.43 14.27 3.78
CA PRO A 302 -3.00 14.95 2.61
C PRO A 302 -1.99 15.25 1.48
N GLN A 303 -0.69 15.11 1.75
CA GLN A 303 0.40 15.30 0.79
C GLN A 303 0.85 13.99 0.13
N SER A 304 0.35 12.83 0.59
CA SER A 304 0.68 11.55 -0.04
C SER A 304 -0.04 11.41 -1.39
N ALA A 305 0.43 10.48 -2.21
CA ALA A 305 -0.24 10.13 -3.46
C ALA A 305 -1.61 9.47 -3.24
N GLN A 306 -1.84 8.90 -2.04
CA GLN A 306 -3.04 8.16 -1.68
C GLN A 306 -3.51 8.58 -0.27
N PRO A 307 -4.00 9.82 -0.09
CA PRO A 307 -4.48 10.28 1.20
C PRO A 307 -5.75 9.52 1.60
N LEU A 308 -5.91 9.20 2.88
CA LEU A 308 -7.15 8.59 3.38
C LEU A 308 -8.09 9.66 3.93
N TRP A 309 -9.27 9.74 3.33
CA TRP A 309 -10.34 10.63 3.75
C TRP A 309 -11.40 9.87 4.54
N PHE A 310 -11.81 10.47 5.64
CA PHE A 310 -12.85 9.96 6.53
C PHE A 310 -13.97 10.98 6.62
N ASP A 311 -15.21 10.49 6.77
CA ASP A 311 -16.39 11.29 7.09
C ASP A 311 -16.82 11.03 8.53
N PRO A 312 -16.33 11.84 9.49
CA PRO A 312 -16.69 11.69 10.89
C PRO A 312 -18.15 12.08 11.16
N ASN A 313 -18.87 12.64 10.17
CA ASN A 313 -20.26 13.05 10.28
C ASN A 313 -21.24 11.94 9.86
N SER A 314 -20.72 10.83 9.32
CA SER A 314 -21.52 9.67 8.93
C SER A 314 -22.20 9.02 10.14
N GLU A 315 -23.40 8.48 9.94
CA GLU A 315 -24.13 7.84 11.03
C GLU A 315 -23.38 6.61 11.52
N VAL A 316 -23.28 6.48 12.85
CA VAL A 316 -22.82 5.26 13.51
C VAL A 316 -23.93 4.24 13.29
N SER A 317 -23.73 3.27 12.39
CA SER A 317 -24.63 2.11 12.26
C SER A 317 -24.77 1.48 13.65
N GLN A 318 -25.96 1.60 14.24
CA GLN A 318 -26.27 1.03 15.55
C GLN A 318 -26.41 -0.49 15.48
#